data_AF-A0A2B2CEI6-F1
#
_entry.id   AF-A0A2B2CEI6-F1
#
_cell.length_a   1.000
_cell.length_b   1.000
_cell.length_c   1.000
_cell.angle_alpha   90.00
_cell.angle_beta   90.00
_cell.angle_gamma   90.00
#
_symmetry.space_group_name_H-M   'P 1'
#
loop_
_entity.id
_entity.type
_entity.pdbx_description
1 polymer ?
#
loop_
_entity_poly.entity_id
_entity_poly.type
_entity_poly.pdbx_seq_one_letter_code
_entity_poly.pdbx_strand_id
1 'polypeptide(L)' 'MVSFSANKKWLSIPVEFRRQLERNVWCSYCCDVVKIEKYTVKEFSGGIVLEGKCQKCGNDVARVID' A
#
# COMPACT_ATOMS: atom_id res chain seq x y z
N MET A 1 -1.25 -14.23 6.84
CA MET A 1 -1.13 -13.78 8.24
C MET A 1 -0.72 -12.33 8.24
N VAL A 2 -1.47 -11.46 8.91
CA VAL A 2 -1.10 -10.05 9.10
C VAL A 2 0.02 -10.01 10.14
N SER A 3 1.19 -9.47 9.80
CA SER A 3 2.30 -9.37 10.74
C SER A 3 2.11 -8.18 11.67
N PHE A 4 2.22 -8.40 12.98
CA PHE A 4 2.13 -7.35 13.99
C PHE A 4 3.22 -6.28 13.80
N SER A 5 4.43 -6.68 13.41
CA SER A 5 5.55 -5.75 13.13
C SER A 5 5.29 -4.90 11.89
N ALA A 6 4.69 -5.48 10.84
CA ALA A 6 4.36 -4.77 9.60
C ALA A 6 3.35 -3.63 9.87
N ASN A 7 2.28 -3.93 10.61
CA ASN A 7 1.30 -2.91 10.98
C ASN A 7 1.90 -1.84 11.90
N LYS A 8 2.79 -2.21 12.82
CA LYS A 8 3.47 -1.23 13.67
C LYS A 8 4.32 -0.25 12.84
N LYS A 9 5.07 -0.75 11.85
CA LYS A 9 5.83 0.10 10.90
C LYS A 9 4.90 1.02 10.11
N TRP A 10 3.82 0.48 9.55
CA TRP A 10 2.84 1.30 8.84
C TRP A 10 2.26 2.41 9.72
N LEU A 11 1.77 2.07 10.92
CA LEU A 11 1.15 3.01 11.84
C LEU A 11 2.13 4.04 12.43
N SER A 12 3.44 3.78 12.37
CA SER A 12 4.46 4.75 12.77
C SER A 12 4.60 5.92 11.79
N ILE A 13 4.14 5.75 10.55
CA ILE A 13 4.12 6.81 9.54
C ILE A 13 2.96 7.76 9.87
N PRO A 14 3.18 9.09 9.88
CA PRO A 14 2.10 10.05 10.16
C PRO A 14 0.95 9.88 9.17
N VAL A 15 -0.28 10.11 9.63
CA VAL A 15 -1.49 9.76 8.88
C VAL A 15 -1.59 10.49 7.53
N GLU A 16 -1.06 11.70 7.45
CA GLU A 16 -0.98 12.54 6.25
C GLU A 16 -0.07 11.89 5.20
N PHE A 17 1.10 11.39 5.60
CA PHE A 17 2.00 10.65 4.73
C PHE A 17 1.40 9.32 4.31
N ARG A 18 0.75 8.58 5.23
CA ARG A 18 0.03 7.35 4.87
C ARG A 18 -1.04 7.60 3.81
N ARG A 19 -1.84 8.66 3.96
CA ARG A 19 -2.86 9.05 2.96
C ARG A 19 -2.24 9.38 1.60
N GLN A 20 -1.07 10.01 1.58
CA GLN A 20 -0.34 10.28 0.33
C GLN A 20 0.15 8.98 -0.32
N LEU A 21 0.76 8.08 0.46
CA LEU A 21 1.22 6.77 -0.01
C LEU A 21 0.07 5.92 -0.54
N GLU A 22 -1.07 5.91 0.16
CA GLU A 22 -2.28 5.21 -0.28
C GLU A 22 -2.83 5.73 -1.61
N ARG A 23 -2.68 7.04 -1.90
CA ARG A 23 -3.16 7.69 -3.13
C ARG A 23 -2.15 7.68 -4.27
N ASN A 24 -0.93 7.24 -4.01
CA ASN A 24 0.17 7.25 -4.95
C ASN A 24 0.60 5.80 -5.27
N VAL A 25 -0.29 5.03 -5.89
CA VAL A 25 -0.02 3.64 -6.27
C VAL A 25 -0.16 3.50 -7.78
N TRP A 26 0.85 2.95 -8.45
CA TRP A 26 0.76 2.70 -9.89
C TRP A 26 -0.11 1.48 -10.18
N CYS A 27 -1.10 1.64 -11.07
CA CYS A 27 -1.89 0.52 -11.58
C CYS A 27 -1.56 0.28 -13.06
N SER A 28 -0.96 -0.87 -13.36
CA SER A 28 -0.60 -1.24 -14.73
C SER A 28 -1.80 -1.41 -15.66
N TYR A 29 -3.00 -1.71 -15.13
CA TYR A 29 -4.22 -1.84 -15.91
C TYR A 29 -4.87 -0.50 -16.25
N CYS A 30 -4.79 0.48 -15.34
CA CYS A 30 -5.28 1.83 -15.59
C CYS A 30 -4.25 2.70 -16.32
N CYS A 31 -2.99 2.27 -16.35
CA CYS A 31 -1.85 3.07 -16.79
C CYS A 31 -1.79 4.44 -16.09
N ASP A 32 -2.13 4.46 -14.80
CA ASP A 32 -2.29 5.69 -14.03
C ASP A 32 -1.95 5.49 -12.55
N VAL A 33 -1.69 6.60 -11.86
CA VAL A 33 -1.57 6.68 -10.41
C VAL A 33 -2.98 6.67 -9.80
N VAL A 34 -3.20 5.73 -8.89
CA VAL A 34 -4.49 5.46 -8.27
C VAL A 34 -4.36 5.37 -6.75
N LYS A 35 -5.52 5.37 -6.09
CA LYS A 35 -5.62 4.99 -4.69
C LYS A 35 -5.72 3.47 -4.55
N ILE A 36 -4.99 2.92 -3.59
CA ILE A 36 -5.14 1.53 -3.14
C ILE A 36 -6.27 1.41 -2.10
N GLU A 37 -7.06 0.34 -2.20
CA GLU A 37 -8.08 -0.02 -1.22
C GLU A 37 -7.98 -1.51 -0.84
N LYS A 38 -8.68 -1.91 0.23
CA LYS A 38 -8.76 -3.30 0.68
C LYS A 38 -7.37 -3.96 0.80
N TYR A 39 -6.40 -3.21 1.33
CA TYR A 39 -5.01 -3.63 1.35
C TYR A 39 -4.64 -4.33 2.65
N THR A 40 -3.59 -5.15 2.57
CA THR A 40 -2.87 -5.71 3.72
C THR A 40 -1.45 -5.16 3.74
N VAL A 41 -0.86 -5.07 4.93
CA VAL A 41 0.54 -4.66 5.11
C VAL A 41 1.38 -5.91 5.33
N LYS A 42 2.40 -6.09 4.50
CA LYS A 42 3.40 -7.16 4.65
C LYS A 42 4.77 -6.55 4.86
N GLU A 43 5.61 -7.26 5.61
CA GLU A 43 7.00 -6.86 5.84
C GLU A 43 7.93 -7.68 4.96
N PHE A 44 9.02 -7.05 4.53
CA PHE A 44 10.14 -7.70 3.86
C PHE A 44 11.46 -7.13 4.42
N SER A 45 12.60 -7.68 3.98
CA SER A 45 13.91 -7.31 4.53
C SER A 45 14.23 -5.81 4.43
N GLY A 46 13.67 -5.09 3.45
CA GLY A 46 13.92 -3.68 3.22
C GLY A 46 12.82 -2.71 3.67
N GLY A 47 11.69 -3.19 4.22
CA GLY A 47 10.58 -2.28 4.53
C GLY A 47 9.23 -2.98 4.65
N ILE A 48 8.18 -2.29 4.20
CA ILE A 48 6.81 -2.84 4.12
C ILE A 48 6.24 -2.67 2.71
N VAL A 49 5.30 -3.54 2.34
CA VAL A 49 4.54 -3.43 1.10
C VAL A 49 3.05 -3.43 1.44
N LEU A 50 2.32 -2.49 0.83
CA LEU A 50 0.86 -2.51 0.81
C LEU A 50 0.43 -3.33 -0.41
N GLU A 51 -0.29 -4.43 -0.19
CA GLU A 51 -0.88 -5.23 -1.26
C GLU A 51 -2.40 -5.18 -1.18
N GLY A 52 -3.06 -4.77 -2.26
CA GLY A 52 -4.50 -4.50 -2.26
C GLY A 52 -5.07 -4.33 -3.66
N LYS A 53 -6.19 -3.62 -3.75
CA LYS A 53 -6.94 -3.42 -5.00
C LYS A 53 -6.87 -1.98 -5.48
N CYS A 54 -6.82 -1.80 -6.79
CA CYS A 54 -7.00 -0.50 -7.43
C CYS A 54 -8.42 0.02 -7.19
N GLN A 55 -8.56 1.23 -6.64
CA GLN A 55 -9.88 1.83 -6.42
C GLN A 55 -10.66 2.05 -7.74
N LYS A 56 -9.98 2.23 -8.87
CA LYS A 56 -10.62 2.50 -10.17
C LYS A 56 -11.12 1.23 -10.87
N CYS A 57 -10.29 0.18 -10.94
CA CYS A 57 -10.58 -1.01 -11.76
C CYS A 57 -10.66 -2.33 -10.97
N GLY A 58 -10.37 -2.34 -9.68
CA GLY A 58 -10.44 -3.53 -8.83
C GLY A 58 -9.32 -4.56 -9.04
N ASN A 59 -8.41 -4.34 -9.99
CA ASN A 59 -7.23 -5.21 -10.20
C ASN A 59 -6.23 -5.10 -9.04
N ASP A 60 -5.37 -6.12 -8.91
CA ASP A 60 -4.31 -6.14 -7.91
C ASP A 60 -3.28 -5.04 -8.15
N VAL A 61 -2.89 -4.38 -7.06
CA VAL A 61 -1.84 -3.36 -7.03
C VAL A 61 -1.03 -3.50 -5.75
N ALA A 62 0.21 -3.03 -5.81
CA ALA A 62 1.10 -3.00 -4.66
C ALA A 62 1.88 -1.68 -4.57
N ARG A 63 2.20 -1.26 -3.35
CA ARG A 63 3.06 -0.11 -3.07
C ARG A 63 4.13 -0.50 -2.06
N VAL A 64 5.39 -0.44 -2.48
CA VAL A 64 6.55 -0.63 -1.61
C VAL A 64 6.83 0.67 -0.84
N ILE A 65 7.23 0.53 0.41
CA ILE A 65 7.66 1.59 1.32
C ILE A 65 8.92 1.08 2.04
N ASP A 66 10.04 1.71 1.72
CA ASP A 66 11.41 1.41 2.17
C ASP A 66 12.06 2.59 2.92
#